data_AF-A0A0F8Y818-F1
#
_entry.id   AF-A0A0F8Y818-F1
#
_cell.length_a   1.000
_cell.length_b   1.000
_cell.length_c   1.000
_cell.angle_alpha   90.00
_cell.angle_beta   90.00
_cell.angle_gamma   90.00
#
_symmetry.space_group_name_H-M   'P 1'
#
loop_
_entity.id
_entity.type
_entity.pdbx_description
1 polymer ?
#
loop_
_entity_poly.entity_id
_entity_poly.type
_entity_poly.pdbx_seq_one_letter_code
_entity_poly.pdbx_strand_id
1 'polypeptide(L)'
;MTPKPKTKHPELPPRMVKRQWKTRKGVSVAYYYEHPRDEDGKRVLESLGTDFAKAKQKWGEIEGVKVDKYSGDTLGAIYHKYMKWAENKTLSGLSPRTIKDRKNYWTHLEPVFAHLHIDAF
;
A
#
# COMPACT_ATOMS: atom_id res chain seq x y z
N MET A 1 -6.84 -11.71 -31.07
CA MET A 1 -7.19 -11.31 -29.69
C MET A 1 -7.64 -12.55 -28.93
N THR A 2 -6.83 -13.06 -28.01
CA THR A 2 -7.27 -14.13 -27.10
C THR A 2 -8.34 -13.57 -26.15
N PRO A 3 -9.47 -14.28 -25.95
CA PRO A 3 -10.55 -13.77 -25.10
C PRO A 3 -10.05 -13.60 -23.67
N LYS A 4 -10.31 -12.41 -23.09
CA LYS A 4 -10.02 -12.13 -21.67
C LYS A 4 -10.77 -13.18 -20.84
N PRO A 5 -10.09 -13.96 -19.98
CA PRO A 5 -10.76 -15.02 -19.22
C PRO A 5 -11.85 -14.40 -18.34
N LYS A 6 -13.02 -15.07 -18.28
CA LYS A 6 -14.16 -14.64 -17.44
C LYS A 6 -13.68 -14.44 -16.01
N THR A 7 -13.71 -13.21 -15.53
CA THR A 7 -13.33 -12.86 -14.16
C THR A 7 -14.40 -13.41 -13.21
N LYS A 8 -14.08 -14.47 -12.47
CA LYS A 8 -15.02 -15.12 -11.52
C LYS A 8 -15.42 -14.21 -10.35
N HIS A 9 -14.67 -13.12 -10.14
CA HIS A 9 -14.84 -12.16 -9.06
C HIS A 9 -14.48 -10.74 -9.57
N PRO A 10 -15.42 -9.98 -10.13
CA PRO A 10 -15.15 -8.62 -10.62
C PRO A 10 -14.71 -7.66 -9.51
N GLU A 11 -15.02 -7.97 -8.24
CA GLU A 11 -14.63 -7.19 -7.07
C GLU A 11 -13.16 -7.33 -6.69
N LEU A 12 -12.48 -8.36 -7.21
CA LEU A 12 -11.10 -8.65 -6.88
C LEU A 12 -10.13 -7.92 -7.84
N PRO A 13 -9.05 -7.34 -7.30
CA PRO A 13 -7.93 -6.88 -8.11
C PRO A 13 -7.37 -7.97 -9.05
N PRO A 14 -6.69 -7.58 -10.15
CA PRO A 14 -6.02 -8.52 -11.04
C PRO A 14 -5.14 -9.54 -10.29
N ARG A 15 -5.16 -10.81 -10.72
CA ARG A 15 -4.40 -11.91 -10.10
C ARG A 15 -4.71 -12.23 -8.63
N MET A 16 -5.64 -11.50 -8.00
CA MET A 16 -6.12 -11.83 -6.67
C MET A 16 -7.21 -12.90 -6.75
N VAL A 17 -7.06 -13.96 -5.98
CA VAL A 17 -7.95 -15.12 -5.96
C VAL A 17 -8.56 -15.28 -4.57
N LYS A 18 -9.88 -15.50 -4.53
CA LYS A 18 -10.63 -15.79 -3.31
C LYS A 18 -10.90 -17.29 -3.23
N ARG A 19 -10.59 -17.91 -2.09
CA ARG A 19 -11.01 -19.28 -1.75
C ARG A 19 -11.98 -19.23 -0.58
N GLN A 20 -13.08 -19.94 -0.71
CA GLN A 20 -14.09 -20.06 0.33
C GLN A 20 -14.31 -21.53 0.66
N TRP A 21 -14.44 -21.85 1.94
CA TRP A 21 -14.77 -23.19 2.39
C TRP A 21 -15.72 -23.14 3.59
N LYS A 22 -16.53 -24.19 3.75
CA LYS A 22 -17.45 -24.31 4.88
C LYS A 22 -16.69 -24.92 6.07
N THR A 23 -16.81 -24.30 7.23
CA THR A 23 -16.33 -24.80 8.51
C THR A 23 -17.50 -24.97 9.47
N ARG A 24 -17.29 -25.67 10.59
CA ARG A 24 -18.30 -25.84 11.65
C ARG A 24 -18.85 -24.51 12.19
N LYS A 25 -18.08 -23.41 12.08
CA LYS A 25 -18.43 -22.07 12.56
C LYS A 25 -19.02 -21.16 11.47
N GLY A 26 -19.15 -21.63 10.22
CA GLY A 26 -19.65 -20.84 9.09
C GLY A 26 -18.74 -20.88 7.87
N VAL A 27 -18.90 -19.94 6.95
CA VAL A 27 -18.10 -19.83 5.73
C VAL A 27 -16.81 -19.07 6.03
N SER A 28 -15.66 -19.71 5.82
CA SER A 28 -14.34 -19.09 5.93
C SER A 28 -13.86 -18.66 4.55
N VAL A 29 -13.08 -17.57 4.51
CA VAL A 29 -12.56 -16.98 3.28
C VAL A 29 -11.07 -16.71 3.46
N ALA A 30 -10.27 -17.03 2.44
CA ALA A 30 -8.89 -16.58 2.32
C ALA A 30 -8.63 -16.02 0.91
N TYR A 31 -7.71 -15.06 0.87
CA TYR A 31 -7.28 -14.37 -0.31
C TYR A 31 -5.83 -14.74 -0.64
N TYR A 32 -5.57 -14.89 -1.93
CA TYR A 32 -4.27 -15.29 -2.47
C TYR A 32 -3.90 -14.40 -3.65
N TYR A 33 -2.61 -14.27 -3.92
CA TYR A 33 -2.08 -13.69 -5.14
C TYR A 33 -1.54 -14.81 -6.05
N GLU A 34 -1.98 -14.81 -7.30
CA GLU A 34 -1.52 -15.75 -8.34
C GLU A 34 -0.35 -15.14 -9.10
N HIS A 35 0.86 -15.64 -8.84
CA HIS A 35 2.05 -15.24 -9.58
C HIS A 35 1.97 -15.65 -11.06
N PRO A 36 2.72 -14.97 -11.95
CA PRO A 36 2.96 -15.46 -13.30
C PRO A 36 3.45 -16.90 -13.30
N ARG A 37 3.31 -17.58 -14.44
CA ARG A 37 3.87 -18.94 -14.57
C ARG A 37 5.39 -18.86 -14.46
N ASP A 38 5.96 -19.69 -13.59
CA ASP A 38 7.40 -19.93 -13.53
C ASP A 38 7.88 -20.74 -14.75
N GLU A 39 9.19 -20.92 -14.86
CA GLU A 39 9.85 -21.66 -15.95
C GLU A 39 9.36 -23.12 -16.08
N ASP A 40 8.89 -23.72 -14.98
CA ASP A 40 8.25 -25.05 -14.93
C ASP A 40 6.74 -25.05 -15.26
N GLY A 41 6.19 -23.89 -15.64
CA GLY A 41 4.77 -23.72 -15.99
C GLY A 41 3.79 -23.80 -14.81
N LYS A 42 4.30 -23.94 -13.58
CA LYS A 42 3.49 -23.95 -12.36
C LYS A 42 3.12 -22.52 -11.95
N ARG A 43 1.96 -22.39 -11.31
CA ARG A 43 1.49 -21.14 -10.71
C ARG A 43 1.68 -21.21 -9.21
N VAL A 44 2.46 -20.29 -8.65
CA VAL A 44 2.63 -20.16 -7.21
C VAL A 44 1.53 -19.26 -6.66
N LEU A 45 0.88 -19.73 -5.60
CA LEU A 45 -0.12 -18.95 -4.87
C LEU A 45 0.52 -18.42 -3.58
N GLU A 46 0.60 -17.10 -3.47
CA GLU A 46 1.04 -16.44 -2.25
C GLU A 46 -0.15 -16.09 -1.36
N SER A 47 -0.07 -16.41 -0.07
CA SER A 47 -1.17 -16.18 0.88
C SER A 47 -1.21 -14.72 1.34
N LEU A 48 -2.29 -14.01 1.01
CA LEU A 48 -2.50 -12.62 1.45
C LEU A 48 -3.16 -12.56 2.83
N GLY A 49 -4.00 -13.54 3.17
CA GLY A 49 -4.67 -13.68 4.46
C GLY A 49 -6.19 -13.80 4.33
N THR A 50 -6.89 -13.67 5.46
CA THR A 50 -8.36 -13.86 5.54
C THR A 50 -9.14 -12.54 5.57
N ASP A 51 -8.49 -11.43 5.93
CA ASP A 51 -9.07 -10.08 5.95
C ASP A 51 -8.93 -9.43 4.57
N PHE A 52 -10.05 -8.97 4.01
CA PHE A 52 -10.10 -8.39 2.66
C PHE A 52 -9.31 -7.09 2.53
N ALA A 53 -9.39 -6.20 3.52
CA ALA A 53 -8.72 -4.89 3.47
C ALA A 53 -7.20 -5.07 3.53
N LYS A 54 -6.72 -5.90 4.46
CA LYS A 54 -5.29 -6.24 4.59
C LYS A 54 -4.77 -7.00 3.37
N ALA A 55 -5.59 -7.89 2.80
CA ALA A 55 -5.21 -8.62 1.59
C ALA A 55 -5.05 -7.69 0.37
N LYS A 56 -5.89 -6.66 0.22
CA LYS A 56 -5.72 -5.63 -0.82
C LYS A 56 -4.45 -4.80 -0.64
N GLN A 57 -4.07 -4.48 0.60
CA GLN A 57 -2.82 -3.77 0.88
C GLN A 57 -1.61 -4.60 0.43
N LYS A 58 -1.52 -5.86 0.86
CA LYS A 58 -0.45 -6.77 0.44
C LYS A 58 -0.45 -7.02 -1.07
N TRP A 59 -1.62 -7.13 -1.68
CA TRP A 59 -1.73 -7.21 -3.14
C TRP A 59 -1.11 -5.97 -3.82
N GLY A 60 -1.41 -4.78 -3.29
CA GLY A 60 -0.83 -3.53 -3.77
C GLY A 60 0.70 -3.50 -3.62
N GLU A 61 1.22 -3.97 -2.48
CA GLU A 61 2.66 -4.10 -2.25
C GLU A 61 3.34 -5.00 -3.31
N ILE A 62 2.70 -6.14 -3.67
CA ILE A 62 3.23 -7.09 -4.66
C ILE A 62 3.18 -6.54 -6.10
N GLU A 63 2.06 -5.92 -6.49
CA GLU A 63 1.91 -5.32 -7.82
C GLU A 63 2.66 -3.97 -7.96
N GLY A 64 3.34 -3.52 -6.92
CA GLY A 64 4.09 -2.25 -6.91
C GLY A 64 3.21 -1.01 -6.83
N VAL A 65 1.92 -1.16 -6.48
CA VAL A 65 1.07 -0.06 -6.06
C VAL A 65 1.55 0.36 -4.68
N LYS A 66 2.45 1.35 -4.64
CA LYS A 66 2.86 2.01 -3.40
C LYS A 66 1.61 2.64 -2.78
N VAL A 67 1.01 1.95 -1.82
CA VAL A 67 -0.01 2.55 -0.96
C VAL A 67 0.76 3.53 -0.08
N ASP A 68 0.72 4.79 -0.45
CA ASP A 68 1.30 5.83 0.39
C ASP A 68 0.64 5.73 1.78
N LYS A 69 1.47 5.74 2.83
CA LYS A 69 0.99 5.70 4.23
C LYS A 69 0.00 6.82 4.56
N TYR A 70 -0.06 7.83 3.71
CA TYR A 70 -0.76 9.09 3.90
C TYR A 70 -1.56 9.41 2.64
N SER A 71 -2.85 9.73 2.80
CA SER A 71 -3.66 10.28 1.71
C SER A 71 -3.12 11.67 1.33
N GLY A 72 -3.30 12.08 0.07
CA GLY A 72 -2.67 13.29 -0.49
C GLY A 72 -2.90 14.59 0.30
N ASP A 73 -3.99 14.62 1.08
CA ASP A 73 -4.48 15.79 1.83
C ASP A 73 -4.19 15.69 3.34
N THR A 74 -3.48 14.65 3.78
CA THR A 74 -3.07 14.56 5.19
C THR A 74 -1.76 15.29 5.45
N LEU A 75 -1.56 15.73 6.69
CA LEU A 75 -0.35 16.42 7.10
C LEU A 75 0.91 15.58 6.87
N GLY A 76 0.81 14.25 7.00
CA GLY A 76 1.91 13.34 6.68
C GLY A 76 2.32 13.38 5.20
N ALA A 77 1.36 13.39 4.28
CA ALA A 77 1.65 13.49 2.85
C ALA A 77 2.26 14.86 2.50
N ILE A 78 1.76 15.93 3.12
CA ILE A 78 2.31 17.29 2.95
C ILE A 78 3.74 17.37 3.47
N TYR A 79 4.00 16.82 4.66
CA TYR A 79 5.35 16.77 5.22
C TYR A 79 6.33 16.02 4.32
N HIS A 80 5.92 14.90 3.72
CA HIS A 80 6.77 14.19 2.75
C HIS A 80 7.11 15.05 1.52
N LYS A 81 6.14 15.78 0.97
CA LYS A 81 6.39 16.73 -0.15
C LYS A 81 7.36 17.83 0.28
N TYR A 82 7.16 18.39 1.47
CA TYR A 82 8.04 19.39 2.06
C TYR A 82 9.46 18.87 2.24
N MET A 83 9.65 17.66 2.76
CA MET A 83 10.98 17.09 2.96
C MET A 83 11.70 16.80 1.65
N LYS A 84 10.97 16.35 0.62
CA LYS A 84 11.52 16.18 -0.74
C LYS A 84 12.02 17.50 -1.32
N TRP A 85 11.30 18.59 -1.08
CA TRP A 85 11.78 19.93 -1.42
C TRP A 85 12.99 20.34 -0.57
N ALA A 86 12.94 20.10 0.76
CA ALA A 86 13.99 20.51 1.69
C ALA A 86 15.34 19.83 1.40
N GLU A 87 15.32 18.56 1.00
CA GLU A 87 16.50 17.79 0.60
C GLU A 87 17.14 18.29 -0.69
N ASN A 88 16.38 18.98 -1.54
CA ASN A 88 16.92 19.57 -2.75
C ASN A 88 17.67 20.87 -2.43
N LYS A 89 18.97 20.75 -2.16
CA LYS A 89 19.85 21.86 -1.73
C LYS A 89 19.88 23.03 -2.71
N THR A 90 19.70 22.80 -4.01
CA THR A 90 19.69 23.88 -5.02
C THR A 90 18.43 24.74 -4.94
N LEU A 91 17.30 24.15 -4.53
CA LEU A 91 16.02 24.85 -4.40
C LEU A 91 15.78 25.40 -3.00
N SER A 92 16.09 24.62 -1.97
CA SER A 92 15.73 24.97 -0.58
C SER A 92 16.74 25.90 0.09
N GLY A 93 18.02 25.83 -0.30
CA GLY A 93 19.11 26.53 0.36
C GLY A 93 19.37 26.09 1.81
N LEU A 94 18.73 25.01 2.27
CA LEU A 94 18.81 24.59 3.67
C LEU A 94 20.12 23.88 3.98
N SER A 95 20.63 24.10 5.19
CA SER A 95 21.80 23.37 5.67
C SER A 95 21.46 21.89 5.94
N PRO A 96 22.42 20.97 5.76
CA PRO A 96 22.22 19.55 6.10
C PRO A 96 21.81 19.33 7.57
N ARG A 97 22.35 20.17 8.48
CA ARG A 97 22.00 20.15 9.91
C ARG A 97 20.51 20.43 10.11
N THR A 98 20.00 21.48 9.47
CA THR A 98 18.60 21.89 9.54
C THR A 98 17.66 20.81 9.00
N ILE A 99 18.02 20.15 7.90
CA ILE A 99 17.24 19.04 7.34
C ILE A 99 17.18 17.87 8.34
N LYS A 100 18.31 17.54 8.97
CA LYS A 100 18.39 16.48 10.00
C LYS A 100 17.51 16.80 11.21
N ASP A 101 17.57 18.03 11.72
CA ASP A 101 16.78 18.42 12.88
C ASP A 101 15.27 18.39 12.56
N ARG A 102 14.87 18.82 11.36
CA ARG A 102 13.46 18.73 10.90
C ARG A 102 12.96 17.29 10.77
N LYS A 103 13.81 16.35 10.39
CA LYS A 103 13.47 14.91 10.43
C LYS A 103 13.25 14.44 11.86
N ASN A 104 14.11 14.86 12.78
CA ASN A 104 13.98 14.50 14.20
C ASN A 104 12.71 15.09 14.84
N TYR A 105 12.32 16.32 14.49
CA TYR A 105 11.05 16.86 15.00
C TYR A 105 9.85 16.05 14.49
N TRP A 106 9.91 15.61 13.24
CA TRP A 106 8.83 14.83 12.66
C TRP A 106 8.65 13.47 13.30
N THR A 107 9.70 12.79 13.78
CA THR A 107 9.53 11.50 14.48
C THR A 107 8.63 11.62 15.70
N HIS A 108 8.55 12.80 16.33
CA HIS A 108 7.65 13.06 17.44
C HIS A 108 6.25 13.53 17.00
N LEU A 109 6.16 14.26 15.90
CA LEU A 109 4.89 14.77 15.37
C LEU A 109 4.11 13.72 14.58
N GLU A 110 4.81 12.79 13.93
CA GLU A 110 4.24 11.78 13.03
C GLU A 110 3.12 10.96 13.69
N PRO A 111 3.28 10.39 14.90
CA PRO A 111 2.24 9.55 15.50
C PRO A 111 0.93 10.30 15.79
N VAL A 112 1.02 11.60 16.07
CA VAL A 112 -0.13 12.42 16.50
C VAL A 112 -0.79 13.11 15.31
N PHE A 113 0.01 13.67 14.40
CA PHE A 113 -0.50 14.60 13.39
C PHE A 113 -0.53 14.04 11.97
N ALA A 114 0.21 12.97 11.67
CA ALA A 114 0.40 12.56 10.27
C ALA A 114 -0.88 12.08 9.56
N HIS A 115 -1.86 11.61 10.32
CA HIS A 115 -3.15 11.13 9.83
C HIS A 115 -4.23 12.23 9.77
N LEU A 116 -3.95 13.44 10.27
CA LEU A 116 -4.91 14.54 10.24
C LEU A 116 -5.02 15.12 8.82
N HIS A 117 -6.24 15.42 8.40
CA HIS A 117 -6.53 16.14 7.16
C HIS A 117 -6.34 17.64 7.36
N ILE A 118 -5.76 18.33 6.37
CA ILE A 118 -5.49 19.77 6.50
C ILE A 118 -6.77 20.61 6.53
N ASP A 119 -7.82 20.16 5.84
CA ASP A 119 -9.14 20.83 5.82
C ASP A 119 -9.91 20.67 7.14
N ALA A 120 -9.38 19.89 8.09
CA ALA A 120 -9.97 19.73 9.42
C ALA A 120 -9.52 20.79 10.43
N PHE A 121 -8.71 21.76 10.00
CA PHE A 121 -8.28 22.94 10.77
C PHE A 121 -8.98 24.20 10.26
#